data_AF-A0A3E2J4F7-F1
#
_entry.id   AF-A0A3E2J4F7-F1
#
_cell.length_a   1.000
_cell.length_b   1.000
_cell.length_c   1.000
_cell.angle_alpha   90.00
_cell.angle_beta   90.00
_cell.angle_gamma   90.00
#
_symmetry.space_group_name_H-M   'P 1'
#
loop_
_entity.id
_entity.type
_entity.pdbx_description
1 polymer ?
#
loop_
_entity_poly.entity_id
_entity_poly.type
_entity_poly.pdbx_seq_one_letter_code
_entity_poly.pdbx_strand_id
1 'polypeptide(L)'
;MLESKETLQQLLREVETWEKDQKGLWFWDRIGRLPFKILDKITPAFIQKKIGSLLEELGSFIQSGGRYLSKEKTIINKLQFLLPDLHLTNINDIQQVPLKVMDTVGEEIQKTNSQVATVQGASTGIGGIFTLAADIPVLLGLSLKTLQDIAVAYGYDPNDKEERIFIIKCLQFATSDIVGKEAILNELSSFYQSENRNSKEMMSQIQGWREVVYTYRDQFGWKKLLQMVPIAGMIFGAFTNRSMISDIAETGRMLYRKRRILQRLDELAT
;
A
#
# COMPACT_ATOMS: atom_id res chain seq x y z
N MET A 1 20.13 10.34 17.33
CA MET A 1 19.68 11.74 17.13
C MET A 1 18.69 11.76 15.98
N LEU A 2 17.61 12.53 16.11
CA LEU A 2 16.63 12.73 15.04
C LEU A 2 17.20 13.63 13.94
N GLU A 3 16.58 13.59 12.75
CA GLU A 3 17.04 14.32 11.57
C GLU A 3 16.92 15.84 11.75
N SER A 4 17.90 16.59 11.22
CA SER A 4 17.79 18.05 11.14
C SER A 4 16.78 18.48 10.07
N LYS A 5 16.35 19.74 10.12
CA LYS A 5 15.45 20.32 9.10
C LYS A 5 16.02 20.20 7.69
N GLU A 6 17.32 20.46 7.51
CA GLU A 6 18.01 20.35 6.23
C GLU A 6 18.01 18.91 5.72
N THR A 7 18.24 17.96 6.63
CA THR A 7 18.19 16.52 6.33
C THR A 7 16.77 16.13 5.89
N LEU A 8 15.74 16.52 6.63
CA LEU A 8 14.35 16.24 6.30
C LEU A 8 13.94 16.81 4.94
N GLN A 9 14.35 18.04 4.63
CA GLN A 9 14.10 18.65 3.31
C GLN A 9 14.82 17.90 2.17
N GLN A 10 16.02 17.38 2.41
CA GLN A 10 16.71 16.54 1.43
C GLN A 10 15.97 15.23 1.20
N LEU A 11 15.57 14.53 2.27
CA LEU A 11 14.82 13.28 2.16
C LEU A 11 13.45 13.50 1.49
N LEU A 12 12.80 14.65 1.73
CA LEU A 12 11.55 15.00 1.06
C LEU A 12 11.76 15.11 -0.46
N ARG A 13 12.83 15.77 -0.91
CA ARG A 13 13.16 15.88 -2.34
C ARG A 13 13.42 14.52 -2.99
N GLU A 14 14.00 13.57 -2.26
CA GLU A 14 14.16 12.19 -2.75
C GLU A 14 12.80 11.55 -3.01
N VAL A 15 11.85 11.71 -2.08
CA VAL A 15 10.49 11.16 -2.27
C VAL A 15 9.75 11.85 -3.40
N GLU A 16 9.84 13.18 -3.52
CA GLU A 16 9.24 13.92 -4.63
C GLU A 16 9.84 13.55 -6.00
N THR A 17 11.13 13.20 -6.03
CA THR A 17 11.79 12.69 -7.24
C THR A 17 11.23 11.34 -7.61
N TRP A 18 11.12 10.42 -6.63
CA TRP A 18 10.47 9.13 -6.85
C TRP A 18 9.02 9.30 -7.34
N GLU A 19 8.21 10.19 -6.75
CA GLU A 19 6.84 10.46 -7.19
C GLU A 19 6.77 10.91 -8.67
N LYS A 20 7.75 11.69 -9.12
CA LYS A 20 7.88 12.10 -10.52
C LYS A 20 8.30 10.93 -11.41
N ASP A 21 9.23 10.09 -10.96
CA ASP A 21 9.70 8.91 -11.69
C ASP A 21 8.60 7.85 -11.81
N GLN A 22 7.64 7.81 -10.89
CA GLN A 22 6.43 6.99 -11.00
C GLN A 22 5.50 7.41 -12.15
N LYS A 23 5.71 8.60 -12.74
CA LYS A 23 5.09 9.05 -14.00
C LYS A 23 5.82 8.51 -15.24
N GLY A 24 6.99 7.89 -15.07
CA GLY A 24 7.83 7.29 -16.10
C GLY A 24 7.47 5.83 -16.39
N LEU A 25 7.19 5.56 -17.65
CA LEU A 25 6.70 4.29 -18.18
C LEU A 25 7.84 3.26 -18.30
N TRP A 26 7.70 2.08 -17.68
CA TRP A 26 8.60 0.96 -18.04
C TRP A 26 7.90 -0.40 -18.22
N PHE A 27 6.90 -0.75 -17.42
CA PHE A 27 6.21 -2.05 -17.54
C PHE A 27 4.80 -1.94 -18.18
N TRP A 28 4.02 -0.92 -17.81
CA TRP A 28 2.59 -0.81 -18.18
C TRP A 28 2.33 -0.29 -19.60
N ASP A 29 3.31 0.33 -20.24
CA ASP A 29 3.19 0.90 -21.59
C ASP A 29 2.94 -0.16 -22.68
N ARG A 30 3.33 -1.41 -22.39
CA ARG A 30 3.13 -2.56 -23.28
C ARG A 30 1.78 -3.24 -23.07
N ILE A 31 1.24 -3.21 -21.85
CA ILE A 31 -0.08 -3.74 -21.49
C ILE A 31 -1.20 -2.76 -21.89
N GLY A 32 -0.93 -1.45 -21.81
CA GLY A 32 -1.82 -0.36 -22.22
C GLY A 32 -2.30 -0.40 -23.68
N ARG A 33 -1.58 -1.13 -24.56
CA ARG A 33 -1.90 -1.27 -25.98
C ARG A 33 -2.89 -2.38 -26.30
N LEU A 34 -3.27 -3.22 -25.32
CA LEU A 34 -4.39 -4.13 -25.52
C LEU A 34 -5.71 -3.33 -25.55
N PRO A 35 -6.63 -3.60 -26.49
CA PRO A 35 -7.88 -2.86 -26.60
C PRO A 35 -8.82 -3.23 -25.44
N PHE A 36 -8.68 -2.52 -24.31
CA PHE A 36 -9.50 -2.67 -23.10
C PHE A 36 -11.01 -2.51 -23.35
N LYS A 37 -11.42 -1.91 -24.47
CA LYS A 37 -12.83 -1.84 -24.90
C LYS A 37 -13.50 -3.21 -25.10
N ILE A 38 -12.74 -4.29 -25.22
CA ILE A 38 -13.29 -5.65 -25.40
C ILE A 38 -13.58 -6.33 -24.05
N LEU A 39 -12.90 -5.94 -22.98
CA LEU A 39 -13.03 -6.55 -21.64
C LEU A 39 -14.35 -6.14 -20.93
N ASP A 40 -14.81 -4.91 -21.11
CA ASP A 40 -16.02 -4.40 -20.45
C ASP A 40 -17.31 -5.12 -20.88
N LYS A 41 -17.31 -5.79 -22.05
CA LYS A 41 -18.48 -6.52 -22.58
C LYS A 41 -18.38 -8.04 -22.40
N ILE A 42 -17.23 -8.57 -21.99
CA ILE A 42 -16.96 -10.01 -21.88
C ILE A 42 -16.14 -10.28 -20.61
N THR A 43 -16.59 -9.78 -19.46
CA THR A 43 -16.05 -10.23 -18.16
C THR A 43 -16.79 -11.49 -17.74
N PRO A 44 -16.19 -12.69 -17.78
CA PRO A 44 -16.86 -13.95 -17.44
C PRO A 44 -17.35 -13.95 -15.99
N ALA A 45 -18.42 -14.71 -15.69
CA ALA A 45 -19.05 -14.75 -14.37
C ALA A 45 -18.06 -15.08 -13.22
N PHE A 46 -17.04 -15.90 -13.49
CA PHE A 46 -15.98 -16.20 -12.52
C PHE A 46 -15.14 -14.98 -12.14
N ILE A 47 -14.85 -14.07 -13.09
CA ILE A 47 -14.12 -12.82 -12.81
C ILE A 47 -15.00 -11.88 -11.98
N GLN A 48 -16.28 -11.73 -12.33
CA GLN A 48 -17.22 -10.91 -11.54
C GLN A 48 -17.32 -11.39 -10.08
N LYS A 49 -17.35 -12.72 -9.87
CA LYS A 49 -17.33 -13.30 -8.52
C LYS A 49 -16.06 -12.95 -7.74
N LYS A 50 -14.90 -12.99 -8.38
CA LYS A 50 -13.62 -12.61 -7.75
C LYS A 50 -13.55 -11.10 -7.44
N ILE A 51 -14.07 -10.27 -8.33
CA ILE A 51 -14.23 -8.82 -8.09
C ILE A 51 -15.12 -8.60 -6.86
N GLY A 52 -16.25 -9.29 -6.76
CA GLY A 52 -17.13 -9.20 -5.60
C GLY A 52 -16.43 -9.57 -4.29
N SER A 53 -15.70 -10.70 -4.28
CA SER A 53 -14.92 -11.15 -3.12
C SER A 53 -13.83 -10.16 -2.70
N LEU A 54 -13.11 -9.56 -3.66
CA LEU A 54 -12.15 -8.50 -3.38
C LEU A 54 -12.80 -7.31 -2.68
N LEU A 55 -13.91 -6.83 -3.22
CA LEU A 55 -14.62 -5.67 -2.66
C LEU A 55 -15.14 -5.96 -1.24
N GLU A 56 -15.56 -7.19 -0.98
CA GLU A 56 -15.98 -7.64 0.35
C GLU A 56 -14.81 -7.67 1.34
N GLU A 57 -13.65 -8.23 0.96
CA GLU A 57 -12.46 -8.26 1.80
C GLU A 57 -11.96 -6.85 2.14
N LEU A 58 -11.99 -5.96 1.17
CA LEU A 58 -11.60 -4.56 1.35
C LEU A 58 -12.59 -3.82 2.24
N GLY A 59 -13.89 -4.08 2.09
CA GLY A 59 -14.90 -3.57 2.99
C GLY A 59 -14.67 -4.02 4.43
N SER A 60 -14.42 -5.31 4.61
CA SER A 60 -14.08 -5.92 5.90
C SER A 60 -12.80 -5.33 6.49
N PHE A 61 -11.77 -5.12 5.66
CA PHE A 61 -10.53 -4.47 6.06
C PHE A 61 -10.78 -3.06 6.56
N ILE A 62 -11.45 -2.20 5.80
CA ILE A 62 -11.73 -0.81 6.22
C ILE A 62 -12.52 -0.78 7.53
N GLN A 63 -13.49 -1.70 7.70
CA GLN A 63 -14.34 -1.75 8.88
C GLN A 63 -13.63 -2.27 10.12
N SER A 64 -12.83 -3.34 9.99
CA SER A 64 -12.32 -4.12 11.13
C SER A 64 -10.80 -4.35 11.15
N GLY A 65 -10.06 -3.86 10.16
CA GLY A 65 -8.64 -4.20 9.94
C GLY A 65 -8.41 -5.58 9.30
N GLY A 66 -9.47 -6.39 9.18
CA GLY A 66 -9.41 -7.76 8.67
C GLY A 66 -8.65 -8.71 9.63
N ARG A 67 -8.39 -9.95 9.18
CA ARG A 67 -7.56 -10.92 9.94
C ARG A 67 -6.06 -10.63 9.86
N TYR A 68 -5.68 -9.55 9.18
CA TYR A 68 -4.32 -9.30 8.72
C TYR A 68 -3.48 -8.47 9.68
N LEU A 69 -4.05 -8.10 10.85
CA LEU A 69 -3.44 -7.31 11.90
C LEU A 69 -1.94 -7.60 12.00
N SER A 70 -1.14 -6.61 11.60
CA SER A 70 0.31 -6.67 11.71
C SER A 70 0.65 -7.18 13.10
N LYS A 71 1.64 -8.06 13.19
CA LYS A 71 2.20 -8.39 14.50
C LYS A 71 3.04 -7.18 14.90
N GLU A 72 2.39 -6.15 15.42
CA GLU A 72 3.00 -4.89 15.84
C GLU A 72 4.27 -5.17 16.65
N LYS A 73 4.16 -6.08 17.63
CA LYS A 73 5.28 -6.56 18.45
C LYS A 73 6.46 -7.08 17.63
N THR A 74 6.23 -7.78 16.52
CA THR A 74 7.30 -8.25 15.63
C THR A 74 8.04 -7.07 14.98
N ILE A 75 7.32 -6.03 14.54
CA ILE A 75 7.94 -4.85 13.93
C ILE A 75 8.64 -3.99 14.99
N ILE A 76 8.02 -3.78 16.14
CA ILE A 76 8.64 -3.10 17.29
C ILE A 76 9.92 -3.81 17.71
N ASN A 77 9.91 -5.14 17.79
CA ASN A 77 11.12 -5.91 18.13
C ASN A 77 12.24 -5.73 17.11
N LYS A 78 11.92 -5.62 15.81
CA LYS A 78 12.91 -5.31 14.77
C LYS A 78 13.53 -3.94 14.95
N LEU A 79 12.71 -2.93 15.26
CA LEU A 79 13.17 -1.57 15.55
C LEU A 79 14.02 -1.53 16.82
N GLN A 80 13.57 -2.20 17.88
CA GLN A 80 14.25 -2.32 19.18
C GLN A 80 15.61 -3.01 19.03
N PHE A 81 15.72 -4.02 18.17
CA PHE A 81 16.99 -4.69 17.87
C PHE A 81 18.01 -3.76 17.22
N LEU A 82 17.56 -2.84 16.34
CA LEU A 82 18.42 -1.85 15.69
C LEU A 82 18.74 -0.64 16.60
N LEU A 83 17.98 -0.45 17.67
CA LEU A 83 18.11 0.66 18.62
C LEU A 83 18.07 0.14 20.07
N PRO A 84 19.11 -0.57 20.53
CA PRO A 84 19.12 -1.19 21.86
C PRO A 84 19.00 -0.18 23.01
N ASP A 85 19.42 1.06 22.78
CA ASP A 85 19.40 2.14 23.80
C ASP A 85 18.03 2.84 23.90
N LEU A 86 17.11 2.61 22.95
CA LEU A 86 15.78 3.20 22.93
C LEU A 86 14.76 2.16 23.36
N HIS A 87 13.96 2.43 24.38
CA HIS A 87 12.94 1.47 24.84
C HIS A 87 11.64 1.64 24.03
N LEU A 88 11.35 0.67 23.16
CA LEU A 88 10.16 0.67 22.30
C LEU A 88 9.15 -0.36 22.82
N THR A 89 8.05 0.11 23.38
CA THR A 89 7.00 -0.73 23.97
C THR A 89 5.71 -0.75 23.17
N ASN A 90 5.41 0.35 22.49
CA ASN A 90 4.19 0.56 21.71
C ASN A 90 4.47 1.40 20.45
N ILE A 91 3.51 1.44 19.52
CA ILE A 91 3.63 2.21 18.27
C ILE A 91 4.00 3.68 18.47
N ASN A 92 3.54 4.35 19.53
CA ASN A 92 3.83 5.77 19.72
C ASN A 92 5.32 6.03 19.98
N ASP A 93 6.03 5.06 20.58
CA ASP A 93 7.46 5.17 20.83
C ASP A 93 8.26 5.23 19.52
N ILE A 94 7.69 4.69 18.42
CA ILE A 94 8.32 4.68 17.09
C ILE A 94 8.51 6.10 16.55
N GLN A 95 7.79 7.10 17.05
CA GLN A 95 8.01 8.51 16.68
C GLN A 95 9.44 8.99 16.99
N GLN A 96 10.13 8.36 17.95
CA GLN A 96 11.51 8.67 18.33
C GLN A 96 12.56 7.95 17.47
N VAL A 97 12.14 7.05 16.58
CA VAL A 97 13.03 6.25 15.74
C VAL A 97 13.52 7.08 14.54
N PRO A 98 14.82 7.13 14.22
CA PRO A 98 15.32 7.79 13.01
C PRO A 98 14.70 7.19 11.73
N LEU A 99 14.37 8.04 10.75
CA LEU A 99 13.82 7.65 9.44
C LEU A 99 14.66 6.57 8.76
N LYS A 100 15.99 6.65 8.87
CA LYS A 100 16.89 5.63 8.31
C LYS A 100 16.63 4.23 8.89
N VAL A 101 16.29 4.13 10.18
CA VAL A 101 15.99 2.86 10.84
C VAL A 101 14.60 2.38 10.41
N MET A 102 13.61 3.28 10.31
CA MET A 102 12.29 2.97 9.75
C MET A 102 12.41 2.42 8.32
N ASP A 103 13.20 3.10 7.48
CA ASP A 103 13.46 2.72 6.08
C ASP A 103 14.11 1.34 6.00
N THR A 104 15.07 1.03 6.88
CA THR A 104 15.74 -0.28 6.96
C THR A 104 14.76 -1.41 7.28
N VAL A 105 13.87 -1.21 8.26
CA VAL A 105 12.84 -2.20 8.59
C VAL A 105 11.82 -2.32 7.45
N GLY A 106 11.46 -1.20 6.81
CA GLY A 106 10.64 -1.19 5.60
C GLY A 106 11.22 -2.04 4.46
N GLU A 107 12.53 -1.92 4.20
CA GLU A 107 13.26 -2.72 3.20
C GLU A 107 13.23 -4.21 3.52
N GLU A 108 13.39 -4.55 4.80
CA GLU A 108 13.30 -5.93 5.25
C GLU A 108 11.90 -6.50 5.01
N ILE A 109 10.84 -5.76 5.36
CA ILE A 109 9.45 -6.14 5.10
C ILE A 109 9.22 -6.37 3.60
N GLN A 110 9.67 -5.43 2.75
CA GLN A 110 9.59 -5.55 1.29
C GLN A 110 10.24 -6.85 0.82
N LYS A 111 11.47 -7.13 1.27
CA LYS A 111 12.22 -8.33 0.88
C LYS A 111 11.52 -9.61 1.34
N THR A 112 11.14 -9.70 2.62
CA THR A 112 10.52 -10.89 3.20
C THR A 112 9.17 -11.20 2.57
N ASN A 113 8.28 -10.20 2.45
CA ASN A 113 6.93 -10.45 1.92
C ASN A 113 6.95 -10.75 0.41
N SER A 114 7.89 -10.16 -0.35
CA SER A 114 8.10 -10.51 -1.76
C SER A 114 8.61 -11.95 -1.92
N GLN A 115 9.47 -12.43 -1.01
CA GLN A 115 9.92 -13.83 -0.99
C GLN A 115 8.77 -14.79 -0.66
N VAL A 116 7.90 -14.45 0.29
CA VAL A 116 6.68 -15.24 0.60
C VAL A 116 5.81 -15.39 -0.66
N ALA A 117 5.60 -14.31 -1.42
CA ALA A 117 4.86 -14.34 -2.67
C ALA A 117 5.50 -15.24 -3.73
N THR A 118 6.84 -15.36 -3.72
CA THR A 118 7.59 -16.25 -4.63
C THR A 118 7.34 -17.72 -4.29
N VAL A 119 7.41 -18.09 -3.00
CA VAL A 119 7.20 -19.47 -2.54
C VAL A 119 5.74 -19.90 -2.76
N GLN A 120 4.79 -19.01 -2.46
CA GLN A 120 3.37 -19.26 -2.74
C GLN A 120 3.07 -19.39 -4.25
N GLY A 121 3.82 -18.67 -5.09
CA GLY A 121 3.71 -18.82 -6.54
C GLY A 121 4.39 -20.10 -7.09
N ALA A 122 5.40 -20.64 -6.41
CA ALA A 122 6.12 -21.83 -6.86
C ALA A 122 5.36 -23.15 -6.57
N SER A 123 4.61 -23.22 -5.47
CA SER A 123 3.81 -24.40 -5.09
C SER A 123 2.61 -24.66 -6.01
N THR A 124 2.29 -23.73 -6.92
CA THR A 124 1.20 -23.83 -7.91
C THR A 124 1.70 -24.14 -9.32
N GLY A 125 3.00 -24.42 -9.47
CA GLY A 125 3.76 -24.44 -10.72
C GLY A 125 3.69 -25.69 -11.63
N ILE A 126 2.72 -26.59 -11.50
CA ILE A 126 2.48 -27.65 -12.50
C ILE A 126 0.99 -27.65 -12.85
N GLY A 127 0.54 -26.83 -13.82
CA GLY A 127 -0.89 -26.88 -14.20
C GLY A 127 -1.48 -25.81 -15.13
N GLY A 128 -0.79 -25.34 -16.17
CA GLY A 128 -1.41 -24.64 -17.31
C GLY A 128 -2.32 -23.44 -16.99
N ILE A 129 -3.15 -23.03 -17.96
CA ILE A 129 -4.05 -21.85 -17.91
C ILE A 129 -5.01 -21.81 -16.69
N PHE A 130 -5.10 -22.90 -15.93
CA PHE A 130 -6.01 -23.10 -14.81
C PHE A 130 -5.34 -23.02 -13.42
N THR A 131 -4.01 -22.97 -13.31
CA THR A 131 -3.30 -22.64 -12.04
C THR A 131 -2.97 -21.15 -11.91
N LEU A 132 -3.45 -20.33 -12.84
CA LEU A 132 -3.15 -18.89 -12.92
C LEU A 132 -3.97 -18.11 -11.88
N ALA A 133 -3.24 -17.36 -11.06
CA ALA A 133 -3.64 -16.70 -9.83
C ALA A 133 -3.68 -17.64 -8.61
N ALA A 134 -2.68 -17.51 -7.74
CA ALA A 134 -2.93 -17.61 -6.29
C ALA A 134 -4.25 -16.89 -6.00
N ASP A 135 -5.12 -17.47 -5.16
CA ASP A 135 -6.46 -16.93 -4.96
C ASP A 135 -6.37 -15.43 -4.70
N ILE A 136 -7.01 -14.63 -5.55
CA ILE A 136 -6.96 -13.17 -5.56
C ILE A 136 -7.08 -12.58 -4.12
N PRO A 137 -8.00 -13.09 -3.27
CA PRO A 137 -8.01 -12.96 -1.81
C PRO A 137 -6.66 -13.03 -1.07
N VAL A 138 -5.85 -14.06 -1.33
CA VAL A 138 -4.56 -14.29 -0.68
C VAL A 138 -3.55 -13.21 -1.07
N LEU A 139 -3.50 -12.87 -2.36
CA LEU A 139 -2.60 -11.81 -2.85
C LEU A 139 -3.00 -10.45 -2.28
N LEU A 140 -4.30 -10.15 -2.25
CA LEU A 140 -4.81 -8.94 -1.62
C LEU A 140 -4.49 -8.93 -0.13
N GLY A 141 -4.74 -10.02 0.58
CA GLY A 141 -4.42 -10.17 2.00
C GLY A 141 -2.94 -9.96 2.30
N LEU A 142 -2.04 -10.51 1.47
CA LEU A 142 -0.61 -10.28 1.59
C LEU A 142 -0.23 -8.82 1.29
N SER A 143 -0.89 -8.18 0.33
CA SER A 143 -0.69 -6.77 -0.01
C SER A 143 -1.09 -5.86 1.15
N LEU A 144 -2.29 -6.07 1.71
CA LEU A 144 -2.79 -5.33 2.87
C LEU A 144 -1.92 -5.54 4.10
N LYS A 145 -1.54 -6.79 4.40
CA LYS A 145 -0.61 -7.10 5.49
C LYS A 145 0.74 -6.39 5.30
N THR A 146 1.28 -6.39 4.09
CA THR A 146 2.56 -5.72 3.79
C THR A 146 2.48 -4.23 4.08
N LEU A 147 1.40 -3.57 3.66
CA LEU A 147 1.18 -2.17 3.94
C LEU A 147 0.92 -1.88 5.42
N GLN A 148 0.24 -2.78 6.14
CA GLN A 148 0.07 -2.67 7.61
C GLN A 148 1.42 -2.79 8.35
N ASP A 149 2.26 -3.75 7.98
CA ASP A 149 3.60 -3.89 8.58
C ASP A 149 4.46 -2.64 8.33
N ILE A 150 4.36 -2.05 7.13
CA ILE A 150 5.04 -0.79 6.80
C ILE A 150 4.46 0.35 7.62
N ALA A 151 3.13 0.48 7.74
CA ALA A 151 2.50 1.52 8.57
C ALA A 151 3.08 1.49 10.00
N VAL A 152 3.15 0.31 10.61
CA VAL A 152 3.75 0.11 11.94
C VAL A 152 5.23 0.49 11.93
N ALA A 153 6.01 0.11 10.92
CA ALA A 153 7.44 0.43 10.84
C ALA A 153 7.71 1.95 10.82
N TYR A 154 6.76 2.75 10.32
CA TYR A 154 6.81 4.21 10.35
C TYR A 154 6.05 4.84 11.52
N GLY A 155 5.52 4.04 12.46
CA GLY A 155 4.86 4.52 13.67
C GLY A 155 3.39 4.95 13.47
N TYR A 156 2.68 4.27 12.58
CA TYR A 156 1.25 4.48 12.33
C TYR A 156 0.44 3.22 12.67
N ASP A 157 -0.68 3.38 13.38
CA ASP A 157 -1.48 2.25 13.88
C ASP A 157 -2.52 1.78 12.85
N PRO A 158 -2.39 0.58 12.26
CA PRO A 158 -3.36 0.04 11.31
C PRO A 158 -4.74 -0.28 11.93
N ASN A 159 -4.88 -0.21 13.26
CA ASN A 159 -6.17 -0.30 13.95
C ASN A 159 -6.98 1.01 13.85
N ASP A 160 -6.36 2.12 13.46
CA ASP A 160 -7.06 3.38 13.21
C ASP A 160 -7.77 3.34 11.86
N LYS A 161 -9.04 3.79 11.83
CA LYS A 161 -9.84 3.81 10.58
C LYS A 161 -9.19 4.67 9.51
N GLU A 162 -8.66 5.83 9.89
CA GLU A 162 -7.96 6.74 8.98
C GLU A 162 -6.71 6.09 8.39
N GLU A 163 -6.00 5.31 9.21
CA GLU A 163 -4.81 4.61 8.77
C GLU A 163 -5.13 3.52 7.76
N ARG A 164 -6.23 2.79 7.96
CA ARG A 164 -6.71 1.82 6.96
C ARG A 164 -7.05 2.47 5.63
N ILE A 165 -7.59 3.68 5.64
CA ILE A 165 -7.86 4.43 4.41
C ILE A 165 -6.53 4.80 3.72
N PHE A 166 -5.53 5.26 4.48
CA PHE A 166 -4.20 5.54 3.92
C PHE A 166 -3.56 4.29 3.30
N ILE A 167 -3.66 3.14 3.97
CA ILE A 167 -3.22 1.84 3.42
C ILE A 167 -3.90 1.54 2.08
N ILE A 168 -5.22 1.75 1.99
CA ILE A 168 -5.94 1.59 0.71
C ILE A 168 -5.44 2.56 -0.36
N LYS A 169 -5.10 3.81 0.00
CA LYS A 169 -4.51 4.78 -0.94
C LYS A 169 -3.14 4.33 -1.45
N CYS A 170 -2.28 3.78 -0.58
CA CYS A 170 -1.02 3.17 -1.01
C CYS A 170 -1.25 2.01 -1.98
N LEU A 171 -2.20 1.12 -1.70
CA LEU A 171 -2.54 0.02 -2.59
C LEU A 171 -3.08 0.52 -3.95
N GLN A 172 -3.96 1.52 -3.93
CA GLN A 172 -4.48 2.16 -5.15
C GLN A 172 -3.36 2.80 -5.95
N PHE A 173 -2.40 3.49 -5.31
CA PHE A 173 -1.29 4.14 -6.00
C PHE A 173 -0.41 3.13 -6.73
N ALA A 174 -0.02 2.06 -6.03
CA ALA A 174 0.83 0.99 -6.58
C ALA A 174 0.20 0.31 -7.81
N THR A 175 -1.13 0.35 -7.90
CA THR A 175 -1.93 -0.36 -8.92
C THR A 175 -2.57 0.56 -9.97
N SER A 176 -2.34 1.87 -9.88
CA SER A 176 -2.93 2.84 -10.80
C SER A 176 -2.00 3.17 -11.97
N ASP A 177 -2.60 3.64 -13.06
CA ASP A 177 -1.87 4.31 -14.13
C ASP A 177 -1.43 5.72 -13.69
N ILE A 178 -0.70 6.42 -14.56
CA ILE A 178 -0.12 7.74 -14.25
C ILE A 178 -1.19 8.74 -13.80
N VAL A 179 -2.35 8.73 -14.46
CA VAL A 179 -3.47 9.62 -14.14
C VAL A 179 -4.06 9.29 -12.78
N GLY A 180 -4.27 7.99 -12.49
CA GLY A 180 -4.74 7.56 -11.18
C GLY A 180 -3.75 7.84 -10.06
N LYS A 181 -2.44 7.64 -10.30
CA LYS A 181 -1.38 7.99 -9.34
C LYS A 181 -1.39 9.46 -8.99
N GLU A 182 -1.52 10.34 -9.98
CA GLU A 182 -1.59 11.79 -9.76
C GLU A 182 -2.83 12.20 -8.97
N ALA A 183 -4.00 11.62 -9.28
CA ALA A 183 -5.22 11.84 -8.51
C ALA A 183 -5.05 11.42 -7.04
N ILE A 184 -4.44 10.26 -6.80
CA ILE A 184 -4.19 9.75 -5.44
C ILE A 184 -3.20 10.63 -4.68
N LEU A 185 -2.12 11.12 -5.31
CA LEU A 185 -1.21 12.06 -4.66
C LEU A 185 -1.91 13.36 -4.25
N ASN A 186 -2.83 13.86 -5.08
CA ASN A 186 -3.63 15.03 -4.74
C ASN A 186 -4.55 14.76 -3.56
N GLU A 187 -5.17 13.58 -3.48
CA GLU A 187 -5.98 13.19 -2.33
C GLU A 187 -5.14 12.98 -1.06
N LEU A 188 -3.92 12.44 -1.17
CA LEU A 188 -3.01 12.28 -0.05
C LEU A 188 -2.52 13.62 0.50
N SER A 189 -2.58 14.71 -0.28
CA SER A 189 -2.21 16.04 0.23
C SER A 189 -3.02 16.46 1.45
N SER A 190 -4.29 16.04 1.58
CA SER A 190 -5.11 16.31 2.77
C SER A 190 -4.71 15.47 3.99
N PHE A 191 -4.11 14.28 3.80
CA PHE A 191 -3.56 13.48 4.90
C PHE A 191 -2.29 14.11 5.48
N TYR A 192 -1.54 14.86 4.67
CA TYR A 192 -0.30 15.51 5.10
C TYR A 192 -0.52 16.81 5.87
N GLN A 193 -1.65 17.48 5.64
CA GLN A 193 -1.94 18.80 6.23
C GLN A 193 -2.64 18.73 7.61
N SER A 194 -2.79 17.55 8.20
CA SER A 194 -3.83 17.33 9.21
C SER A 194 -3.32 17.21 10.66
N GLU A 195 -2.96 18.35 11.26
CA GLU A 195 -3.42 18.70 12.63
C GLU A 195 -4.83 19.34 12.63
N ASN A 196 -5.44 19.55 11.46
CA ASN A 196 -6.79 20.12 11.38
C ASN A 196 -7.88 19.09 11.70
N ARG A 197 -8.63 19.36 12.78
CA ARG A 197 -9.78 18.57 13.28
C ARG A 197 -10.85 18.27 12.21
N ASN A 198 -10.95 19.09 11.17
CA ASN A 198 -11.93 18.96 10.09
C ASN A 198 -11.75 17.71 9.22
N SER A 199 -10.51 17.22 9.03
CA SER A 199 -10.24 16.01 8.24
C SER A 199 -10.77 14.77 8.96
N LYS A 200 -10.58 14.72 10.29
CA LYS A 200 -11.14 13.70 11.18
C LYS A 200 -12.67 13.71 11.14
N GLU A 201 -13.28 14.89 11.11
CA GLU A 201 -14.74 15.02 11.01
C GLU A 201 -15.27 14.55 9.65
N MET A 202 -14.69 14.96 8.52
CA MET A 202 -15.07 14.46 7.18
C MET A 202 -14.89 12.94 7.06
N MET A 203 -13.84 12.36 7.64
CA MET A 203 -13.54 10.93 7.54
C MET A 203 -14.37 10.08 8.52
N SER A 204 -14.75 10.64 9.67
CA SER A 204 -15.72 10.06 10.60
C SER A 204 -17.13 10.01 10.02
N GLN A 205 -17.47 10.97 9.15
CA GLN A 205 -18.78 11.04 8.48
C GLN A 205 -18.96 10.02 7.35
N ILE A 206 -17.90 9.33 6.90
CA ILE A 206 -18.07 8.21 5.99
C ILE A 206 -18.68 7.04 6.78
N GLN A 207 -20.00 6.93 6.73
CA GLN A 207 -20.82 6.07 7.57
C GLN A 207 -20.70 4.58 7.21
N GLY A 208 -20.11 4.24 6.06
CA GLY A 208 -19.90 2.84 5.69
C GLY A 208 -18.78 2.61 4.68
N TRP A 209 -18.15 1.43 4.77
CA TRP A 209 -17.18 0.94 3.78
C TRP A 209 -17.77 0.88 2.37
N ARG A 210 -19.10 0.74 2.24
CA ARG A 210 -19.80 0.80 0.96
C ARG A 210 -19.72 2.18 0.32
N GLU A 211 -19.83 3.26 1.09
CA GLU A 211 -19.74 4.62 0.56
C GLU A 211 -18.31 4.93 0.09
N VAL A 212 -17.29 4.45 0.83
CA VAL A 212 -15.90 4.40 0.37
C VAL A 212 -15.84 3.61 -0.94
N VAL A 213 -16.21 2.34 -0.93
CA VAL A 213 -16.10 1.46 -2.10
C VAL A 213 -16.90 2.00 -3.29
N TYR A 214 -18.11 2.54 -3.14
CA TYR A 214 -18.93 3.06 -4.24
C TYR A 214 -18.43 4.39 -4.79
N THR A 215 -18.04 5.33 -3.92
CA THR A 215 -17.47 6.62 -4.36
C THR A 215 -16.13 6.41 -5.06
N TYR A 216 -15.34 5.43 -4.59
CA TYR A 216 -14.03 5.13 -5.16
C TYR A 216 -14.09 4.12 -6.34
N ARG A 217 -15.09 3.23 -6.45
CA ARG A 217 -15.23 2.25 -7.56
C ARG A 217 -15.23 2.94 -8.93
N ASP A 218 -15.83 4.12 -9.01
CA ASP A 218 -15.94 4.87 -10.25
C ASP A 218 -14.71 5.76 -10.52
N GLN A 219 -13.82 5.93 -9.53
CA GLN A 219 -12.54 6.60 -9.66
C GLN A 219 -11.44 5.63 -10.13
N PHE A 220 -10.48 6.19 -10.86
CA PHE A 220 -9.53 5.53 -11.77
C PHE A 220 -8.78 4.29 -11.22
N GLY A 221 -8.50 4.21 -9.91
CA GLY A 221 -7.68 3.15 -9.33
C GLY A 221 -8.35 1.77 -9.26
N TRP A 222 -9.67 1.70 -9.02
CA TRP A 222 -10.34 0.42 -8.76
C TRP A 222 -10.61 -0.39 -10.03
N LYS A 223 -11.06 0.27 -11.09
CA LYS A 223 -11.24 -0.38 -12.39
C LYS A 223 -9.91 -0.96 -12.89
N LYS A 224 -8.79 -0.25 -12.68
CA LYS A 224 -7.45 -0.71 -13.07
C LYS A 224 -6.94 -1.84 -12.20
N LEU A 225 -7.06 -1.75 -10.87
CA LEU A 225 -6.72 -2.85 -9.95
C LEU A 225 -7.44 -4.14 -10.34
N LEU A 226 -8.75 -4.08 -10.59
CA LEU A 226 -9.58 -5.24 -10.95
C LEU A 226 -9.30 -5.76 -12.38
N GLN A 227 -8.92 -4.88 -13.31
CA GLN A 227 -8.54 -5.25 -14.68
C GLN A 227 -7.12 -5.84 -14.79
N MET A 228 -6.22 -5.55 -13.84
CA MET A 228 -4.85 -6.05 -13.85
C MET A 228 -4.74 -7.50 -13.35
N VAL A 229 -5.59 -7.92 -12.42
CA VAL A 229 -5.48 -9.27 -11.83
C VAL A 229 -5.66 -10.41 -12.86
N PRO A 230 -6.61 -10.33 -13.81
CA PRO A 230 -6.74 -11.35 -14.87
C PRO A 230 -5.58 -11.34 -15.88
N ILE A 231 -5.00 -10.17 -16.18
CA ILE A 231 -3.97 -10.01 -17.21
C ILE A 231 -2.60 -10.44 -16.70
N ALA A 232 -2.26 -10.13 -15.43
CA ALA A 232 -1.03 -10.60 -14.80
C ALA A 232 -1.01 -12.12 -14.67
N GLY A 233 -2.17 -12.72 -14.33
CA GLY A 233 -2.33 -14.17 -14.28
C GLY A 233 -2.12 -14.85 -15.64
N MET A 234 -2.59 -14.27 -16.75
CA MET A 234 -2.55 -14.94 -18.06
C MET A 234 -1.17 -15.09 -18.71
N ILE A 235 -0.18 -14.25 -18.35
CA ILE A 235 1.08 -14.16 -19.13
C ILE A 235 2.33 -14.49 -18.29
N PHE A 236 2.28 -14.40 -16.96
CA PHE A 236 3.50 -14.50 -16.15
C PHE A 236 3.20 -15.14 -14.79
N GLY A 237 3.72 -16.35 -14.56
CA GLY A 237 3.59 -17.10 -13.29
C GLY A 237 4.24 -16.42 -12.07
N ALA A 238 4.60 -17.19 -11.03
CA ALA A 238 5.12 -16.77 -9.71
C ALA A 238 5.99 -15.49 -9.62
N PHE A 239 6.74 -15.16 -10.67
CA PHE A 239 7.54 -13.94 -10.80
C PHE A 239 6.70 -12.64 -10.72
N THR A 240 5.45 -12.63 -11.18
CA THR A 240 4.55 -11.46 -11.08
C THR A 240 4.12 -11.15 -9.67
N ASN A 241 3.78 -12.16 -8.87
CA ASN A 241 3.35 -11.96 -7.48
C ASN A 241 4.47 -11.33 -6.64
N ARG A 242 5.72 -11.77 -6.86
CA ARG A 242 6.90 -11.19 -6.20
C ARG A 242 7.07 -9.71 -6.57
N SER A 243 7.04 -9.39 -7.86
CA SER A 243 7.22 -8.01 -8.34
C SER A 243 6.11 -7.11 -7.80
N MET A 244 4.85 -7.56 -7.88
CA MET A 244 3.70 -6.79 -7.39
C MET A 244 3.80 -6.48 -5.89
N ILE A 245 4.14 -7.46 -5.06
CA ILE A 245 4.33 -7.22 -3.62
C ILE A 245 5.53 -6.30 -3.36
N SER A 246 6.60 -6.42 -4.15
CA SER A 246 7.74 -5.49 -4.06
C SER A 246 7.32 -4.05 -4.37
N ASP A 247 6.58 -3.82 -5.45
CA ASP A 247 6.13 -2.49 -5.88
C ASP A 247 5.14 -1.88 -4.87
N ILE A 248 4.25 -2.71 -4.30
CA ILE A 248 3.33 -2.30 -3.22
C ILE A 248 4.10 -1.91 -1.97
N ALA A 249 5.10 -2.69 -1.59
CA ALA A 249 5.92 -2.41 -0.42
C ALA A 249 6.76 -1.13 -0.60
N GLU A 250 7.37 -0.94 -1.77
CA GLU A 250 8.09 0.28 -2.10
C GLU A 250 7.16 1.50 -2.05
N THR A 251 5.98 1.40 -2.65
CA THR A 251 4.95 2.45 -2.59
C THR A 251 4.59 2.80 -1.15
N GLY A 252 4.30 1.80 -0.32
CA GLY A 252 4.01 2.00 1.09
C GLY A 252 5.14 2.75 1.78
N ARG A 253 6.39 2.27 1.62
CA ARG A 253 7.57 2.90 2.23
C ARG A 253 7.69 4.36 1.82
N MET A 254 7.59 4.68 0.54
CA MET A 254 7.79 6.05 0.05
C MET A 254 6.69 6.99 0.54
N LEU A 255 5.42 6.56 0.51
CA LEU A 255 4.31 7.40 0.97
C LEU A 255 4.29 7.59 2.50
N TYR A 256 4.64 6.57 3.28
CA TYR A 256 4.80 6.70 4.73
C TYR A 256 6.03 7.51 5.13
N ARG A 257 7.15 7.33 4.41
CA ARG A 257 8.36 8.15 4.58
C ARG A 257 8.05 9.63 4.37
N LYS A 258 7.33 9.98 3.28
CA LYS A 258 6.86 11.36 3.04
C LYS A 258 6.00 11.88 4.20
N ARG A 259 5.01 11.09 4.63
CA ARG A 259 4.12 11.47 5.73
C ARG A 259 4.89 11.77 7.02
N ARG A 260 5.85 10.91 7.38
CA ARG A 260 6.69 11.08 8.58
C ARG A 260 7.63 12.28 8.47
N ILE A 261 8.20 12.52 7.29
CA ILE A 261 9.05 13.69 7.02
C ILE A 261 8.26 14.98 7.20
N LEU A 262 7.07 15.09 6.59
CA LEU A 262 6.23 16.28 6.68
C LEU A 262 5.81 16.55 8.13
N GLN A 263 5.40 15.51 8.86
CA GLN A 263 5.07 15.63 10.28
C GLN A 263 6.24 16.18 11.10
N ARG A 264 7.47 15.67 10.89
CA ARG A 264 8.66 16.17 11.60
C ARG A 264 9.03 17.60 11.22
N LEU A 265 8.82 17.98 9.96
CA LEU A 265 9.05 19.35 9.52
C LEU A 265 8.09 20.34 10.19
N ASP A 266 6.83 19.94 10.38
CA ASP A 266 5.81 20.74 11.08
C ASP A 266 6.13 20.85 12.59
N GLU A 267 6.55 19.73 13.22
CA GLU A 267 7.00 19.71 14.62
C GLU A 267 8.21 20.63 14.88
N LEU A 268 9.13 20.74 13.91
CA LEU A 268 10.28 21.65 14.00
C LEU A 268 9.96 23.11 13.67
N ALA A 269 8.78 23.38 13.08
CA ALA A 269 8.33 24.73 12.76
C ALA A 269 7.52 25.38 13.91
N THR A 270 7.08 24.57 14.88
CA THR A 270 6.34 24.97 16.08
C THR A 270 7.30 25.24 17.24
#